data_AF-A0A1T5MG82-F1
#
_entry.id   AF-A0A1T5MG82-F1
#
_cell.length_a   1.000
_cell.length_b   1.000
_cell.length_c   1.000
_cell.angle_alpha   90.00
_cell.angle_beta   90.00
_cell.angle_gamma   90.00
#
_symmetry.space_group_name_H-M   'P 1'
#
loop_
_entity.id
_entity.type
_entity.pdbx_description
1 polymer ?
#
loop_
_entity_poly.entity_id
_entity_poly.type
_entity_poly.pdbx_seq_one_letter_code
_entity_poly.pdbx_strand_id
1 'polypeptide(L)'
;MKILFAIVSVFLSGALSAQVISHGDFQMVVPFLQQEDFKGAFEKTNQLLTTTKNDSSDVRGIVTYMNIFSAAGMVTLDQMTFEDFQTNANKYIGHRLVMPAHPCIDSTALGYNTLKFVMHNGLLKGMTTTANKSKSTILCFEYFVYAEPVNPSQLLGRTVRCGGILESVEINPNKSKIWISRLHIRNAFARPMGKK
;
A
#
# COMPACT_ATOMS: atom_id res chain seq x y z
N MET A 1 -42.98 -51.07 -0.83
CA MET A 1 -41.59 -50.89 -1.33
C MET A 1 -41.62 -49.64 -2.21
N LYS A 2 -41.31 -48.45 -1.68
CA LYS A 2 -40.10 -47.64 -2.02
C LYS A 2 -39.72 -47.85 -3.50
N ILE A 3 -39.78 -46.84 -4.37
CA ILE A 3 -38.73 -45.81 -4.48
C ILE A 3 -39.27 -44.67 -5.39
N LEU A 4 -39.17 -43.42 -4.91
CA LEU A 4 -39.32 -42.18 -5.68
C LEU A 4 -37.89 -41.60 -5.83
N PHE A 5 -37.37 -41.55 -7.04
CA PHE A 5 -36.15 -40.83 -7.46
C PHE A 5 -36.60 -39.91 -8.61
N ALA A 6 -36.14 -38.68 -8.83
CA ALA A 6 -35.09 -37.88 -8.21
C ALA A 6 -35.41 -36.41 -8.52
N ILE A 7 -35.21 -35.51 -7.56
CA ILE A 7 -35.10 -34.07 -7.84
C ILE A 7 -33.63 -33.82 -8.17
N VAL A 8 -33.32 -33.65 -9.46
CA VAL A 8 -32.01 -33.15 -9.90
C VAL A 8 -32.03 -31.64 -9.74
N SER A 9 -31.65 -31.16 -8.56
CA SER A 9 -31.31 -29.75 -8.35
C SER A 9 -29.94 -29.50 -8.97
N VAL A 10 -29.93 -29.00 -10.20
CA VAL A 10 -28.74 -28.45 -10.84
C VAL A 10 -28.36 -27.19 -10.08
N PHE A 11 -27.42 -27.31 -9.13
CA PHE A 11 -26.69 -26.16 -8.62
C PHE A 11 -25.73 -25.70 -9.73
N LEU A 12 -26.21 -24.80 -10.59
CA LEU A 12 -25.36 -24.00 -11.45
C LEU A 12 -24.63 -23.00 -10.54
N SER A 13 -23.54 -23.46 -9.91
CA SER A 13 -22.57 -22.60 -9.27
C SER A 13 -21.84 -21.85 -10.39
N GLY A 14 -22.45 -20.79 -10.90
CA GLY A 14 -21.76 -19.82 -11.72
C GLY A 14 -20.60 -19.31 -10.89
N ALA A 15 -19.38 -19.73 -11.22
CA ALA A 15 -18.17 -19.08 -10.74
C ALA A 15 -18.24 -17.63 -11.26
N LEU A 16 -18.79 -16.74 -10.44
CA LEU A 16 -18.58 -15.31 -10.57
C LEU A 16 -17.06 -15.14 -10.44
N SER A 17 -16.37 -15.10 -11.58
CA SER A 17 -14.97 -14.71 -11.63
C SER A 17 -14.90 -13.34 -10.96
N ALA A 18 -14.39 -13.31 -9.73
CA ALA A 18 -14.15 -12.06 -9.03
C ALA A 18 -13.27 -11.21 -9.94
N GLN A 19 -13.73 -10.01 -10.30
CA GLN A 19 -12.94 -9.12 -11.14
C GLN A 19 -11.67 -8.74 -10.37
N VAL A 20 -10.51 -9.15 -10.89
CA VAL A 20 -9.18 -8.89 -10.31
C VAL A 20 -8.55 -7.73 -11.07
N ILE A 21 -7.82 -6.85 -10.36
CA ILE A 21 -7.04 -5.80 -10.99
C ILE A 21 -5.85 -6.43 -11.72
N SER A 22 -5.74 -6.17 -13.02
CA SER A 22 -4.63 -6.69 -13.82
C SER A 22 -3.35 -5.86 -13.66
N HIS A 23 -2.21 -6.41 -14.08
CA HIS A 23 -0.97 -5.65 -14.13
C HIS A 23 -1.06 -4.46 -15.11
N GLY A 24 -1.80 -4.61 -16.22
CA GLY A 24 -2.04 -3.52 -17.17
C GLY A 24 -2.82 -2.36 -16.54
N ASP A 25 -3.81 -2.67 -15.69
CA ASP A 25 -4.58 -1.67 -14.96
C ASP A 25 -3.72 -0.84 -14.04
N PHE A 26 -2.84 -1.50 -13.30
CA PHE A 26 -1.84 -0.84 -12.45
C PHE A 26 -0.88 0.05 -13.27
N GLN A 27 -0.41 -0.42 -14.45
CA GLN A 27 0.53 0.35 -15.27
C GLN A 27 -0.06 1.66 -15.80
N MET A 28 -1.39 1.77 -15.94
CA MET A 28 -2.04 3.02 -16.32
C MET A 28 -1.96 4.11 -15.23
N VAL A 29 -1.76 3.74 -13.96
CA VAL A 29 -1.64 4.70 -12.85
C VAL A 29 -0.24 5.30 -12.77
N VAL A 30 0.78 4.53 -13.16
CA VAL A 30 2.20 4.89 -12.97
C VAL A 30 2.58 6.24 -13.59
N PRO A 31 2.17 6.61 -14.82
CA PRO A 31 2.52 7.90 -15.41
C PRO A 31 2.03 9.09 -14.59
N PHE A 32 0.82 9.01 -14.02
CA PHE A 32 0.26 10.07 -13.16
C PHE A 32 1.14 10.29 -11.93
N LEU A 33 1.53 9.21 -11.25
CA LEU A 33 2.40 9.27 -10.08
C LEU A 33 3.81 9.80 -10.41
N GLN A 34 4.36 9.47 -11.57
CA GLN A 34 5.67 9.97 -12.01
C GLN A 34 5.66 11.48 -12.30
N GLN A 35 4.51 12.00 -12.72
CA GLN A 35 4.27 13.42 -13.00
C GLN A 35 3.74 14.18 -11.78
N GLU A 36 3.52 13.49 -10.65
CA GLU A 36 2.86 14.04 -9.46
C GLU A 36 1.44 14.59 -9.74
N ASP A 37 0.77 14.06 -10.76
CA ASP A 37 -0.68 14.23 -10.93
C ASP A 37 -1.40 13.32 -9.93
N PHE A 38 -1.39 13.76 -8.67
CA PHE A 38 -1.97 13.02 -7.58
C PHE A 38 -3.48 12.87 -7.71
N LYS A 39 -4.16 13.87 -8.28
CA LYS A 39 -5.61 13.80 -8.51
C LYS A 39 -5.95 12.75 -9.57
N GLY A 40 -5.29 12.75 -10.72
CA GLY A 40 -5.50 11.74 -11.76
C GLY A 40 -5.19 10.33 -11.26
N ALA A 41 -4.09 10.16 -10.52
CA ALA A 41 -3.76 8.89 -9.88
C ALA A 41 -4.81 8.45 -8.84
N PHE A 42 -5.31 9.37 -8.02
CA PHE A 42 -6.34 9.11 -7.03
C PHE A 42 -7.66 8.66 -7.67
N GLU A 43 -8.12 9.38 -8.69
CA GLU A 43 -9.36 9.07 -9.42
C GLU A 43 -9.27 7.70 -10.09
N LYS A 44 -8.15 7.42 -10.78
CA LYS A 44 -7.93 6.14 -11.47
C LYS A 44 -7.87 4.97 -10.50
N THR A 45 -7.13 5.11 -9.40
CA THR A 45 -7.04 4.06 -8.38
C THR A 45 -8.38 3.83 -7.68
N ASN A 46 -9.12 4.90 -7.37
CA ASN A 46 -10.45 4.79 -6.78
C ASN A 46 -11.44 4.06 -7.72
N GLN A 47 -11.39 4.35 -9.01
CA GLN A 47 -12.17 3.63 -10.03
C GLN A 47 -11.85 2.12 -10.01
N LEU A 48 -10.56 1.75 -10.00
CA LEU A 48 -10.15 0.34 -9.96
C LEU A 48 -10.59 -0.37 -8.68
N LEU A 49 -10.46 0.29 -7.53
CA LEU A 49 -10.79 -0.30 -6.23
C LEU A 49 -12.29 -0.50 -6.02
N THR A 50 -13.12 0.37 -6.59
CA THR A 50 -14.59 0.29 -6.50
C THR A 50 -15.19 -0.80 -7.38
N THR A 51 -14.56 -1.14 -8.51
CA THR A 51 -15.02 -2.20 -9.42
C THR A 51 -14.51 -3.60 -9.05
N THR A 52 -13.52 -3.72 -8.15
CA THR A 52 -12.85 -4.99 -7.81
C THR A 52 -12.93 -5.36 -6.32
N LYS A 53 -14.09 -5.14 -5.68
CA LYS A 53 -14.25 -5.20 -4.20
C LYS A 53 -13.80 -6.52 -3.56
N ASN A 54 -13.93 -7.65 -4.26
CA ASN A 54 -13.61 -8.99 -3.75
C ASN A 54 -12.21 -9.48 -4.15
N ASP A 55 -11.40 -8.64 -4.80
CA ASP A 55 -10.03 -8.98 -5.16
C ASP A 55 -9.15 -8.98 -3.89
N SER A 56 -8.30 -9.99 -3.73
CA SER A 56 -7.35 -10.12 -2.61
C SER A 56 -5.90 -10.22 -3.09
N SER A 57 -5.64 -9.90 -4.35
CA SER A 57 -4.33 -9.98 -5.00
C SER A 57 -3.34 -8.95 -4.44
N ASP A 58 -2.05 -9.25 -4.61
CA ASP A 58 -0.99 -8.26 -4.34
C ASP A 58 -1.17 -7.00 -5.22
N VAL A 59 -1.74 -7.12 -6.43
CA VAL A 59 -2.00 -5.99 -7.32
C VAL A 59 -3.03 -5.04 -6.70
N ARG A 60 -4.11 -5.55 -6.11
CA ARG A 60 -5.03 -4.70 -5.34
C ARG A 60 -4.33 -4.02 -4.17
N GLY A 61 -3.46 -4.73 -3.46
CA GLY A 61 -2.67 -4.12 -2.38
C GLY A 61 -1.78 -2.96 -2.86
N ILE A 62 -1.21 -3.07 -4.07
CA ILE A 62 -0.46 -1.99 -4.72
C ILE A 62 -1.37 -0.81 -5.05
N VAL A 63 -2.50 -1.05 -5.71
CA VAL A 63 -3.45 0.02 -6.09
C VAL A 63 -4.04 0.71 -4.86
N THR A 64 -4.28 -0.03 -3.78
CA THR A 64 -4.75 0.52 -2.50
C THR A 64 -3.70 1.47 -1.92
N TYR A 65 -2.42 1.06 -1.89
CA TYR A 65 -1.35 1.94 -1.45
C TYR A 65 -1.23 3.19 -2.35
N MET A 66 -1.30 3.02 -3.68
CA MET A 66 -1.29 4.15 -4.61
C MET A 66 -2.41 5.14 -4.33
N ASN A 67 -3.63 4.66 -4.03
CA ASN A 67 -4.74 5.53 -3.68
C ASN A 67 -4.45 6.36 -2.42
N ILE A 68 -3.93 5.75 -1.36
CA ILE A 68 -3.54 6.44 -0.12
C ILE A 68 -2.43 7.45 -0.39
N PHE A 69 -1.38 7.04 -1.11
CA PHE A 69 -0.24 7.89 -1.45
C PHE A 69 -0.66 9.11 -2.29
N SER A 70 -1.50 8.90 -3.31
CA SER A 70 -2.07 9.96 -4.12
C SER A 70 -2.94 10.90 -3.30
N ALA A 71 -3.79 10.38 -2.40
CA ALA A 71 -4.58 11.20 -1.50
C ALA A 71 -3.69 12.09 -0.62
N ALA A 72 -2.59 11.54 -0.07
CA ALA A 72 -1.62 12.33 0.68
C ALA A 72 -0.99 13.43 -0.19
N GLY A 73 -0.64 13.12 -1.43
CA GLY A 73 -0.15 14.09 -2.43
C GLY A 73 -1.16 15.20 -2.71
N MET A 74 -2.45 14.88 -2.84
CA MET A 74 -3.52 15.87 -3.02
C MET A 74 -3.61 16.85 -1.84
N VAL A 75 -3.36 16.41 -0.60
CA VAL A 75 -3.30 17.31 0.57
C VAL A 75 -2.18 18.34 0.42
N THR A 76 -1.02 17.93 -0.12
CA THR A 76 0.09 18.87 -0.36
C THR A 76 -0.28 19.98 -1.34
N LEU A 77 -1.17 19.69 -2.29
CA LEU A 77 -1.59 20.58 -3.37
C LEU A 77 -2.92 21.31 -3.11
N ASP A 78 -3.46 21.25 -1.88
CA ASP A 78 -4.78 21.83 -1.53
C ASP A 78 -5.96 21.23 -2.32
N GLN A 79 -5.79 20.03 -2.86
CA GLN A 79 -6.83 19.32 -3.61
C GLN A 79 -7.67 18.39 -2.72
N MET A 80 -7.24 18.20 -1.47
CA MET A 80 -7.91 17.39 -0.45
C MET A 80 -7.56 17.95 0.93
N THR A 81 -8.51 17.95 1.87
CA THR A 81 -8.23 18.34 3.26
C THR A 81 -7.56 17.19 4.02
N PHE A 82 -6.95 17.47 5.18
CA PHE A 82 -6.40 16.41 6.05
C PHE A 82 -7.51 15.46 6.54
N GLU A 83 -8.70 15.99 6.80
CA GLU A 83 -9.88 15.24 7.25
C GLU A 83 -10.41 14.31 6.16
N ASP A 84 -10.50 14.80 4.92
CA ASP A 84 -10.92 14.00 3.77
C ASP A 84 -9.90 12.90 3.47
N PHE A 85 -8.60 13.22 3.57
CA PHE A 85 -7.53 12.23 3.48
C PHE A 85 -7.70 11.15 4.54
N GLN A 86 -7.87 11.53 5.82
CA GLN A 86 -8.00 10.57 6.90
C GLN A 86 -9.23 9.68 6.73
N THR A 87 -10.37 10.28 6.35
CA THR A 87 -11.61 9.55 6.03
C THR A 87 -11.39 8.57 4.87
N ASN A 88 -10.68 8.97 3.83
CA ASN A 88 -10.37 8.10 2.71
C ASN A 88 -9.45 6.95 3.09
N ALA A 89 -8.34 7.24 3.76
CA ALA A 89 -7.33 6.25 4.11
C ALA A 89 -7.86 5.23 5.14
N ASN A 90 -8.69 5.66 6.09
CA ASN A 90 -9.26 4.78 7.12
C ASN A 90 -10.17 3.68 6.55
N LYS A 91 -10.74 3.84 5.35
CA LYS A 91 -11.52 2.78 4.66
C LYS A 91 -10.70 1.51 4.44
N TYR A 92 -9.37 1.65 4.36
CA TYR A 92 -8.45 0.56 4.07
C TYR A 92 -7.82 -0.05 5.32
N ILE A 93 -8.18 0.38 6.53
CA ILE A 93 -7.75 -0.31 7.75
C ILE A 93 -8.19 -1.78 7.67
N GLY A 94 -7.30 -2.69 8.06
CA GLY A 94 -7.48 -4.13 7.94
C GLY A 94 -7.23 -4.69 6.53
N HIS A 95 -7.00 -3.85 5.52
CA HIS A 95 -6.71 -4.30 4.16
C HIS A 95 -5.21 -4.52 3.95
N ARG A 96 -4.89 -5.38 2.98
CA ARG A 96 -3.51 -5.63 2.55
C ARG A 96 -2.99 -4.44 1.73
N LEU A 97 -1.81 -3.95 2.09
CA LEU A 97 -1.04 -2.97 1.30
C LEU A 97 0.24 -3.60 0.78
N VAL A 98 0.65 -3.16 -0.40
CA VAL A 98 1.93 -3.54 -1.02
C VAL A 98 2.60 -2.27 -1.54
N MET A 99 3.71 -1.89 -0.93
CA MET A 99 4.41 -0.64 -1.20
C MET A 99 5.30 -0.77 -2.44
N PRO A 100 5.70 0.35 -3.08
CA PRO A 100 6.75 0.33 -4.08
C PRO A 100 8.04 -0.26 -3.50
N ALA A 101 8.87 -0.82 -4.38
CA ALA A 101 10.14 -1.37 -3.94
C ALA A 101 11.16 -0.24 -3.78
N HIS A 102 11.89 -0.26 -2.67
CA HIS A 102 12.85 0.78 -2.30
C HIS A 102 14.23 0.18 -2.09
N PRO A 103 15.32 0.91 -2.36
CA PRO A 103 16.65 0.52 -1.89
C PRO A 103 16.64 0.37 -0.36
N CYS A 104 17.14 -0.75 0.12
CA CYS A 104 17.39 -0.97 1.55
C CYS A 104 18.76 -0.39 1.91
N ILE A 105 18.78 0.58 2.82
CA ILE A 105 20.00 1.27 3.25
C ILE A 105 20.32 0.98 4.71
N ASP A 106 21.52 1.35 5.13
CA ASP A 106 21.95 1.22 6.53
C ASP A 106 21.07 2.09 7.44
N SER A 107 20.85 1.63 8.67
CA SER A 107 20.00 2.32 9.65
C SER A 107 20.48 3.73 10.03
N THR A 108 21.78 3.98 9.91
CA THR A 108 22.42 5.27 10.21
C THR A 108 22.34 6.26 9.05
N ALA A 109 22.05 5.79 7.84
CA ALA A 109 21.94 6.62 6.66
C ALA A 109 20.60 7.37 6.62
N LEU A 110 20.63 8.60 6.09
CA LEU A 110 19.44 9.39 5.82
C LEU A 110 19.05 9.24 4.35
N GLY A 111 17.78 8.91 4.09
CA GLY A 111 17.29 8.70 2.75
C GLY A 111 15.77 8.86 2.67
N TYR A 112 15.32 9.52 1.62
CA TYR A 112 13.93 9.50 1.18
C TYR A 112 13.73 8.36 0.19
N ASN A 113 12.54 7.76 0.20
CA ASN A 113 12.17 6.66 -0.68
C ASN A 113 13.14 5.47 -0.57
N THR A 114 13.59 5.19 0.67
CA THR A 114 14.50 4.10 1.04
C THR A 114 13.96 3.35 2.25
N LEU A 115 14.13 2.03 2.27
CA LEU A 115 13.83 1.18 3.42
C LEU A 115 15.01 1.15 4.37
N LYS A 116 14.74 1.24 5.67
CA LYS A 116 15.72 0.93 6.72
C LYS A 116 15.11 0.02 7.78
N PHE A 117 15.96 -0.73 8.44
CA PHE A 117 15.59 -1.53 9.60
C PHE A 117 16.15 -0.89 10.87
N VAL A 118 15.32 -0.73 11.89
CA VAL A 118 15.68 -0.07 13.15
C VAL A 118 15.21 -0.92 14.32
N MET A 119 15.99 -0.95 15.40
CA MET A 119 15.57 -1.54 16.66
C MET A 119 14.75 -0.52 17.44
N HIS A 120 13.54 -0.89 17.85
CA HIS A 120 12.67 -0.06 18.68
C HIS A 120 12.06 -0.92 19.78
N ASN A 121 12.38 -0.62 21.04
CA ASN A 121 11.97 -1.41 22.21
C ASN A 121 12.32 -2.90 22.08
N GLY A 122 13.53 -3.21 21.60
CA GLY A 122 14.00 -4.59 21.41
C GLY A 122 13.38 -5.33 20.22
N LEU A 123 12.47 -4.70 19.47
CA LEU A 123 11.87 -5.28 18.26
C LEU A 123 12.46 -4.65 17.00
N LEU A 124 12.84 -5.49 16.04
CA LEU A 124 13.26 -5.05 14.71
C LEU A 124 12.04 -4.57 13.93
N LYS A 125 12.05 -3.30 13.49
CA LYS A 125 11.01 -2.69 12.67
C LYS A 125 11.58 -2.21 11.35
N GLY A 126 10.76 -2.26 10.30
CA GLY A 126 11.06 -1.59 9.04
C GLY A 126 10.53 -0.16 9.05
N MET A 127 11.21 0.75 8.37
CA MET A 127 10.72 2.10 8.15
C MET A 127 11.05 2.58 6.74
N THR A 128 10.07 3.16 6.06
CA THR A 128 10.29 3.97 4.85
C THR A 128 9.82 5.39 5.12
N THR A 129 10.57 6.38 4.63
CA THR A 129 10.09 7.76 4.51
C THR A 129 9.84 8.04 3.05
N THR A 130 8.57 8.03 2.61
CA THR A 130 8.22 8.32 1.22
C THR A 130 7.92 9.80 1.03
N ALA A 131 8.49 10.40 -0.01
CA ALA A 131 8.39 11.82 -0.27
C ALA A 131 8.05 12.11 -1.73
N ASN A 132 7.59 13.33 -1.97
CA ASN A 132 7.43 13.88 -3.32
C ASN A 132 8.78 13.93 -4.07
N LYS A 133 8.73 14.18 -5.37
CA LYS A 133 9.88 14.15 -6.29
C LYS A 133 10.99 15.14 -5.87
N SER A 134 10.60 16.32 -5.40
CA SER A 134 11.53 17.34 -4.89
C SER A 134 12.05 17.06 -3.47
N LYS A 135 11.52 16.05 -2.77
CA LYS A 135 11.84 15.69 -1.38
C LYS A 135 11.58 16.82 -0.37
N SER A 136 10.71 17.77 -0.72
CA SER A 136 10.31 18.87 0.16
C SER A 136 9.17 18.48 1.11
N THR A 137 8.43 17.42 0.77
CA THR A 137 7.26 16.98 1.53
C THR A 137 7.24 15.46 1.68
N ILE A 138 7.06 14.99 2.91
CA ILE A 138 6.89 13.58 3.22
C ILE A 138 5.41 13.22 3.07
N LEU A 139 5.09 12.31 2.17
CA LEU A 139 3.71 11.89 1.91
C LEU A 139 3.29 10.84 2.93
N CYS A 140 4.09 9.79 3.08
CA CYS A 140 3.85 8.74 4.06
C CYS A 140 5.15 8.34 4.75
N PHE A 141 5.14 8.35 6.08
CA PHE A 141 6.01 7.45 6.84
C PHE A 141 5.35 6.07 6.88
N GLU A 142 6.11 5.02 6.62
CA GLU A 142 5.63 3.65 6.63
C GLU A 142 6.37 2.89 7.73
N TYR A 143 5.66 2.33 8.69
CA TYR A 143 6.23 1.56 9.80
C TYR A 143 5.80 0.10 9.69
N PHE A 144 6.77 -0.81 9.62
CA PHE A 144 6.53 -2.23 9.40
C PHE A 144 6.86 -3.04 10.65
N VAL A 145 5.86 -3.76 11.16
CA VAL A 145 6.00 -4.81 12.17
C VAL A 145 5.83 -6.15 11.45
N TYR A 146 6.93 -6.89 11.34
CA TYR A 146 6.99 -8.12 10.56
C TYR A 146 6.34 -9.29 11.29
N ALA A 147 5.63 -10.15 10.53
CA ALA A 147 5.08 -11.39 11.07
C ALA A 147 6.18 -12.40 11.40
N GLU A 148 7.22 -12.43 10.57
CA GLU A 148 8.33 -13.36 10.66
C GLU A 148 9.65 -12.59 10.87
N PRO A 149 10.65 -13.19 11.54
CA PRO A 149 11.98 -12.59 11.66
C PRO A 149 12.58 -12.24 10.29
N VAL A 150 13.00 -10.98 10.14
CA VAL A 150 13.72 -10.51 8.95
C VAL A 150 15.19 -10.41 9.28
N ASN A 151 16.06 -10.80 8.34
CA ASN A 151 17.50 -10.57 8.43
C ASN A 151 17.92 -9.36 7.57
N PRO A 152 18.13 -8.16 8.16
CA PRO A 152 18.47 -6.96 7.39
C PRO A 152 19.75 -7.09 6.57
N SER A 153 20.73 -7.86 7.04
CA SER A 153 22.01 -8.04 6.33
C SER A 153 21.86 -8.65 4.94
N GLN A 154 20.83 -9.49 4.72
CA GLN A 154 20.54 -10.11 3.43
C GLN A 154 19.79 -9.19 2.46
N LEU A 155 19.28 -8.07 2.98
CA LEU A 155 18.46 -7.10 2.27
C LEU A 155 19.22 -5.81 1.98
N LEU A 156 20.24 -5.48 2.78
CA LEU A 156 21.05 -4.27 2.64
C LEU A 156 21.64 -4.15 1.22
N GLY A 157 21.51 -2.97 0.62
CA GLY A 157 21.96 -2.67 -0.74
C GLY A 157 21.06 -3.23 -1.85
N ARG A 158 19.99 -3.96 -1.52
CA ARG A 158 19.04 -4.51 -2.50
C ARG A 158 17.80 -3.63 -2.59
N THR A 159 17.11 -3.73 -3.72
CA THR A 159 15.76 -3.20 -3.87
C THR A 159 14.78 -4.16 -3.21
N VAL A 160 14.05 -3.69 -2.21
CA VAL A 160 13.16 -4.49 -1.37
C VAL A 160 11.75 -3.95 -1.46
N ARG A 161 10.79 -4.84 -1.67
CA ARG A 161 9.36 -4.54 -1.57
C ARG A 161 8.84 -4.93 -0.20
N CYS A 162 8.18 -3.97 0.44
CA CYS A 162 7.48 -4.19 1.70
C CYS A 162 5.96 -4.19 1.50
N GLY A 163 5.25 -4.73 2.48
CA GLY A 163 3.80 -4.73 2.53
C GLY A 163 3.31 -5.46 3.77
N GLY A 164 2.00 -5.57 3.93
CA GLY A 164 1.37 -6.18 5.10
C GLY A 164 -0.08 -5.75 5.22
N ILE A 165 -0.60 -5.73 6.45
CA ILE A 165 -1.96 -5.28 6.74
C ILE A 165 -1.91 -3.88 7.35
N LEU A 166 -2.67 -2.93 6.79
CA LEU A 166 -2.81 -1.60 7.37
C LEU A 166 -3.52 -1.68 8.73
N GLU A 167 -2.81 -1.29 9.79
CA GLU A 167 -3.32 -1.28 11.16
C GLU A 167 -3.92 0.07 11.52
N SER A 168 -3.20 1.15 11.24
CA SER A 168 -3.66 2.51 11.52
C SER A 168 -3.07 3.53 10.55
N VAL A 169 -3.75 4.68 10.48
CA VAL A 169 -3.33 5.88 9.74
C VAL A 169 -3.35 7.06 10.70
N GLU A 170 -2.23 7.75 10.82
CA GLU A 170 -2.13 8.99 11.59
C GLU A 170 -1.87 10.15 10.63
N ILE A 171 -2.61 11.23 10.77
CA ILE A 171 -2.32 12.49 10.09
C ILE A 171 -1.39 13.36 10.92
N ASN A 172 -0.77 14.35 10.29
CA ASN A 172 -0.03 15.37 11.01
C ASN A 172 -0.95 16.14 11.99
N PRO A 173 -0.70 16.07 13.31
CA PRO A 173 -1.57 16.71 14.31
C PRO A 173 -1.58 18.24 14.16
N ASN A 174 -0.49 18.81 13.64
CA ASN A 174 -0.38 20.24 13.38
C ASN A 174 -0.92 20.63 11.99
N LYS A 175 -1.40 19.65 11.20
CA LYS A 175 -1.86 19.83 9.80
C LYS A 175 -0.85 20.57 8.92
N SER A 176 0.45 20.45 9.24
CA SER A 176 1.52 21.00 8.43
C SER A 176 1.76 20.12 7.22
N LYS A 177 1.99 20.72 6.05
CA LYS A 177 2.29 20.00 4.81
C LYS A 177 3.76 19.55 4.68
N ILE A 178 4.59 19.73 5.72
CA ILE A 178 5.95 19.18 5.73
C ILE A 178 5.89 17.64 5.73
N TRP A 179 4.90 17.08 6.41
CA TRP A 179 4.58 15.66 6.33
C TRP A 179 3.08 15.43 6.46
N ILE A 180 2.53 14.47 5.73
CA ILE A 180 1.08 14.28 5.66
C ILE A 180 0.61 13.15 6.58
N SER A 181 1.22 11.97 6.49
CA SER A 181 0.71 10.79 7.18
C SER A 181 1.76 9.82 7.70
N ARG A 182 1.35 9.00 8.67
CA ARG A 182 2.04 7.79 9.11
C ARG A 182 1.13 6.59 8.90
N LEU A 183 1.67 5.55 8.31
CA LEU A 183 0.99 4.28 8.07
C LEU A 183 1.66 3.21 8.93
N HIS A 184 0.88 2.55 9.76
CA HIS A 184 1.36 1.44 10.60
C HIS A 184 0.91 0.12 9.98
N ILE A 185 1.88 -0.73 9.68
CA ILE A 185 1.68 -1.97 8.93
C ILE A 185 2.06 -3.14 9.84
N ARG A 186 1.07 -3.99 10.14
CA ARG A 186 1.27 -5.23 10.88
C ARG A 186 1.32 -6.43 9.95
N ASN A 187 1.76 -7.57 10.48
CA ASN A 187 1.97 -8.80 9.70
C ASN A 187 2.76 -8.53 8.42
N ALA A 188 3.77 -7.67 8.54
CA ALA A 188 4.50 -7.17 7.39
C ALA A 188 5.41 -8.24 6.79
N PHE A 189 5.76 -8.04 5.52
CA PHE A 189 6.78 -8.79 4.80
C PHE A 189 7.81 -7.83 4.18
N ALA A 190 9.02 -8.31 3.96
CA ALA A 190 10.06 -7.66 3.17
C ALA A 190 10.63 -8.68 2.18
N ARG A 191 10.53 -8.40 0.87
CA ARG A 191 10.96 -9.32 -0.19
C ARG A 191 11.92 -8.61 -1.13
N PRO A 192 13.12 -9.16 -1.40
CA PRO A 192 13.99 -8.57 -2.39
C PRO A 192 13.37 -8.74 -3.78
N MET A 193 13.44 -7.69 -4.59
CA MET A 193 13.10 -7.79 -6.00
C MET A 193 14.24 -8.49 -6.74
N GLY A 194 13.91 -9.37 -7.68
CA GLY A 194 14.90 -9.99 -8.56
C GLY A 194 15.73 -8.92 -9.28
N LYS A 195 17.01 -9.23 -9.58
CA LYS A 195 17.77 -8.42 -10.54
C LYS A 195 17.00 -8.50 -11.87
N LYS A 196 16.55 -7.36 -12.37
CA LYS A 196 16.11 -7.27 -13.77
C LYS A 196 17.30 -7.44 -14.69
#